data_AF-A0A963DXG1-F1
#
_entry.id   AF-A0A963DXG1-F1
#
_cell.length_a   1.000
_cell.length_b   1.000
_cell.length_c   1.000
_cell.angle_alpha   90.00
_cell.angle_beta   90.00
_cell.angle_gamma   90.00
#
_symmetry.space_group_name_H-M   'P 1'
#
loop_
_entity.id
_entity.type
_entity.pdbx_description
1 polymer ?
#
loop_
_entity_poly.entity_id
_entity_poly.type
_entity_poly.pdbx_seq_one_letter_code
_entity_poly.pdbx_strand_id
1 'polypeptide(L)'
;MNRSKWGAIGAALALASASAHAVTIDFDYSFDDGASRLGSGQRAILDFVADEFGRRIGDSLDAAFYSSIDFFDPGAGSVGASLPRVSLANQAIAADSLRIYVGVSELDGFGVSTVGISGPGGASGRILDRGEAGVGTIDFAPWGGSIAFDSSTNWYVDDDPATAEAFTGIDFYSIAVHELGHVLGVGTSGSWFNQIGAGGFEGGASVAAYSDASARPQAAVPLEPGDGHWAEGTQSFADGVLLEASLDPSIRAGQRKPYTDLDWAALADVGWEVAPASAVPETGRFAMMLAGLGVLGASARRRTARSVRNAASG
;
A
#
# COMPACT_ATOMS: atom_id res chain seq x y z
N MET A 1 7.37 28.55 59.94
CA MET A 1 6.50 29.30 59.01
C MET A 1 6.91 28.96 57.59
N ASN A 2 6.04 28.23 56.90
CA ASN A 2 6.15 27.82 55.49
C ASN A 2 6.30 29.02 54.55
N ARG A 3 7.23 28.96 53.58
CA ARG A 3 6.98 29.45 52.22
C ARG A 3 7.69 28.57 51.19
N SER A 4 6.86 27.93 50.38
CA SER A 4 7.12 27.14 49.20
C SER A 4 7.81 27.96 48.09
N LYS A 5 8.70 27.30 47.34
CA LYS A 5 9.11 27.76 46.00
C LYS A 5 8.96 26.60 45.01
N TRP A 6 7.75 26.55 44.44
CA TRP A 6 7.39 26.25 43.06
C TRP A 6 8.44 25.51 42.22
N GLY A 7 8.21 24.21 42.00
CA GLY A 7 8.73 23.50 40.84
C GLY A 7 7.87 23.84 39.62
N ALA A 8 8.50 24.35 38.56
CA ALA A 8 7.87 24.46 37.26
C ALA A 8 7.94 23.08 36.59
N ILE A 9 6.82 22.36 36.56
CA ILE A 9 6.64 21.21 35.68
C ILE A 9 6.19 21.80 34.34
N GLY A 10 7.09 21.83 33.35
CA GLY A 10 6.73 22.09 31.97
C GLY A 10 5.93 20.90 31.44
N ALA A 11 4.64 21.09 31.21
CA ALA A 11 3.84 20.14 30.45
C ALA A 11 4.21 20.27 28.98
N ALA A 12 4.93 19.29 28.44
CA ALA A 12 5.06 19.13 27.00
C ALA A 12 3.72 18.61 26.47
N LEU A 13 2.97 19.48 25.78
CA LEU A 13 1.77 19.08 25.06
C LEU A 13 2.24 18.36 23.79
N ALA A 14 2.14 17.04 23.76
CA ALA A 14 2.28 16.29 22.52
C ALA A 14 1.04 16.59 21.66
N LEU A 15 1.19 17.52 20.72
CA LEU A 15 0.25 17.65 19.61
C LEU A 15 0.36 16.35 18.81
N ALA A 16 -0.62 15.46 18.95
CA ALA A 16 -0.82 14.41 17.98
C ALA A 16 -1.25 15.10 16.68
N SER A 17 -0.30 15.31 15.76
CA SER A 17 -0.65 15.61 14.38
C SER A 17 -1.32 14.36 13.83
N ALA A 18 -2.65 14.39 13.69
CA ALA A 18 -3.30 13.46 12.77
C ALA A 18 -2.72 13.78 11.39
N SER A 19 -1.95 12.85 10.81
CA SER A 19 -1.58 12.96 9.40
C SER A 19 -2.87 12.96 8.60
N ALA A 20 -3.17 14.07 7.91
CA ALA A 20 -4.29 14.08 6.98
C ALA A 20 -3.91 13.23 5.77
N HIS A 21 -4.77 12.28 5.41
CA HIS A 21 -4.66 11.56 4.14
C HIS A 21 -4.93 12.54 3.00
N ALA A 22 -4.13 12.51 1.94
CA ALA A 22 -4.40 13.35 0.77
C ALA A 22 -5.47 12.71 -0.13
N VAL A 23 -5.53 11.37 -0.17
CA VAL A 23 -6.62 10.62 -0.81
C VAL A 23 -7.25 9.64 0.19
N THR A 24 -8.58 9.58 0.21
CA THR A 24 -9.36 8.64 1.01
C THR A 24 -9.81 7.46 0.15
N ILE A 25 -9.57 6.24 0.62
CA ILE A 25 -10.05 5.02 -0.04
C ILE A 25 -11.24 4.49 0.74
N ASP A 26 -12.43 4.62 0.14
CA ASP A 26 -13.69 4.19 0.72
C ASP A 26 -14.07 2.81 0.18
N PHE A 27 -13.86 1.78 0.99
CA PHE A 27 -14.37 0.44 0.69
C PHE A 27 -15.88 0.37 0.95
N ASP A 28 -16.65 0.15 -0.11
CA ASP A 28 -18.11 0.02 -0.10
C ASP A 28 -18.49 -1.46 -0.17
N TYR A 29 -19.15 -1.94 0.89
CA TYR A 29 -19.52 -3.35 1.04
C TYR A 29 -20.98 -3.64 0.66
N SER A 30 -21.65 -2.74 -0.07
CA SER A 30 -23.05 -2.92 -0.48
C SER A 30 -23.26 -4.12 -1.40
N PHE A 31 -22.21 -4.57 -2.10
CA PHE A 31 -22.20 -5.78 -2.93
C PHE A 31 -21.60 -7.01 -2.22
N ASP A 32 -21.19 -6.89 -0.95
CA ASP A 32 -20.86 -8.06 -0.11
C ASP A 32 -22.14 -8.65 0.50
N ASP A 33 -23.09 -8.99 -0.37
CA ASP A 33 -24.47 -9.35 -0.02
C ASP A 33 -24.81 -10.84 -0.23
N GLY A 34 -23.82 -11.63 -0.66
CA GLY A 34 -23.91 -13.08 -0.84
C GLY A 34 -24.06 -13.90 0.45
N ALA A 35 -24.00 -15.22 0.28
CA ALA A 35 -24.08 -16.18 1.38
C ALA A 35 -22.78 -16.22 2.21
N SER A 36 -21.64 -16.09 1.54
CA SER A 36 -20.33 -15.80 2.14
C SER A 36 -20.10 -14.30 2.12
N ARG A 37 -19.49 -13.76 3.17
CA ARG A 37 -19.25 -12.32 3.34
C ARG A 37 -17.93 -12.06 4.04
N LEU A 38 -17.37 -10.87 3.85
CA LEU A 38 -16.21 -10.42 4.63
C LEU A 38 -16.59 -10.25 6.10
N GLY A 39 -15.85 -10.93 6.96
CA GLY A 39 -15.90 -10.79 8.41
C GLY A 39 -15.21 -9.52 8.91
N SER A 40 -15.28 -9.27 10.21
CA SER A 40 -14.71 -8.06 10.82
C SER A 40 -13.19 -7.96 10.67
N GLY A 41 -12.47 -9.09 10.72
CA GLY A 41 -11.01 -9.09 10.56
C GLY A 41 -10.56 -8.70 9.15
N GLN A 42 -11.22 -9.23 8.11
CA GLN A 42 -10.93 -8.84 6.73
C GLN A 42 -11.22 -7.36 6.47
N ARG A 43 -12.33 -6.85 7.04
CA ARG A 43 -12.65 -5.42 6.95
C ARG A 43 -11.62 -4.55 7.66
N ALA A 44 -11.15 -4.97 8.84
CA ALA A 44 -10.07 -4.26 9.54
C ALA A 44 -8.75 -4.23 8.74
N ILE A 45 -8.42 -5.31 8.01
CA ILE A 45 -7.28 -5.32 7.09
C ILE A 45 -7.51 -4.34 5.92
N LEU A 46 -8.72 -4.30 5.36
CA LEU A 46 -9.05 -3.33 4.31
C LEU A 46 -8.94 -1.89 4.83
N ASP A 47 -9.41 -1.60 6.04
CA ASP A 47 -9.22 -0.28 6.68
C ASP A 47 -7.74 0.05 6.82
N PHE A 48 -6.91 -0.92 7.24
CA PHE A 48 -5.45 -0.75 7.32
C PHE A 48 -4.83 -0.44 5.96
N VAL A 49 -5.22 -1.17 4.91
CA VAL A 49 -4.74 -0.97 3.53
C VAL A 49 -5.19 0.39 2.98
N ALA A 50 -6.44 0.79 3.21
CA ALA A 50 -6.94 2.11 2.85
C ALA A 50 -6.10 3.21 3.49
N ASP A 51 -5.81 3.07 4.78
CA ASP A 51 -4.97 4.02 5.50
C ASP A 51 -3.53 4.03 4.96
N GLU A 52 -2.97 2.86 4.64
CA GLU A 52 -1.63 2.70 4.09
C GLU A 52 -1.46 3.48 2.79
N PHE A 53 -2.36 3.25 1.82
CA PHE A 53 -2.32 3.91 0.52
C PHE A 53 -2.71 5.38 0.61
N GLY A 54 -3.76 5.74 1.36
CA GLY A 54 -4.19 7.13 1.50
C GLY A 54 -3.17 8.04 2.17
N ARG A 55 -2.23 7.49 2.95
CA ARG A 55 -1.09 8.23 3.51
C ARG A 55 0.03 8.49 2.50
N ARG A 56 0.13 7.67 1.44
CA ARG A 56 1.23 7.72 0.48
C ARG A 56 0.85 8.38 -0.84
N ILE A 57 -0.40 8.23 -1.28
CA ILE A 57 -0.90 8.91 -2.47
C ILE A 57 -1.12 10.39 -2.11
N GLY A 58 -0.46 11.28 -2.83
CA GLY A 58 -0.37 12.72 -2.59
C GLY A 58 -1.20 13.58 -3.54
N ASP A 59 -1.87 12.94 -4.49
CA ASP A 59 -2.72 13.57 -5.50
C ASP A 59 -3.87 14.37 -4.89
N SER A 60 -4.41 15.30 -5.66
CA SER A 60 -5.53 16.17 -5.28
C SER A 60 -6.65 16.03 -6.32
N LEU A 61 -7.57 15.11 -6.07
CA LEU A 61 -8.57 14.72 -7.05
C LEU A 61 -9.81 15.63 -6.95
N ASP A 62 -10.23 16.23 -8.07
CA ASP A 62 -11.49 16.94 -8.12
C ASP A 62 -12.69 16.02 -7.83
N ALA A 63 -13.72 16.59 -7.23
CA ALA A 63 -15.03 15.95 -7.12
C ALA A 63 -15.63 15.76 -8.52
N ALA A 64 -16.27 14.61 -8.74
CA ALA A 64 -16.84 14.28 -10.04
C ALA A 64 -18.28 13.77 -9.93
N PHE A 65 -19.05 14.05 -10.98
CA PHE A 65 -20.38 13.48 -11.17
C PHE A 65 -20.42 12.70 -12.48
N TYR A 66 -20.80 11.43 -12.37
CA TYR A 66 -20.90 10.50 -13.48
C TYR A 66 -22.37 10.19 -13.73
N SER A 67 -22.80 10.31 -15.00
CA SER A 67 -24.15 9.90 -15.38
C SER A 67 -24.33 8.39 -15.26
N SER A 68 -23.23 7.64 -15.47
CA SER A 68 -23.13 6.21 -15.20
C SER A 68 -21.71 5.86 -14.77
N ILE A 69 -21.58 4.96 -13.81
CA ILE A 69 -20.36 4.20 -13.55
C ILE A 69 -20.65 2.71 -13.77
N ASP A 70 -19.63 1.97 -14.20
CA ASP A 70 -19.75 0.55 -14.51
C ASP A 70 -18.56 -0.21 -13.92
N PHE A 71 -18.81 -1.35 -13.28
CA PHE A 71 -17.78 -2.19 -12.67
C PHE A 71 -18.21 -3.66 -12.67
N PHE A 72 -17.32 -4.56 -12.26
CA PHE A 72 -17.65 -5.96 -12.10
C PHE A 72 -18.24 -6.20 -10.70
N ASP A 73 -19.38 -6.88 -10.63
CA ASP A 73 -20.05 -7.18 -9.36
C ASP A 73 -19.14 -8.06 -8.49
N PRO A 74 -18.62 -7.55 -7.35
CA PRO A 74 -17.65 -8.30 -6.57
C PRO A 74 -18.27 -9.40 -5.70
N GLY A 75 -19.59 -9.37 -5.49
CA GLY A 75 -20.32 -10.38 -4.71
C GLY A 75 -20.98 -11.46 -5.56
N ALA A 76 -21.04 -11.29 -6.87
CA ALA A 76 -21.63 -12.26 -7.77
C ALA A 76 -20.62 -13.34 -8.17
N GLY A 77 -21.02 -14.61 -8.10
CA GLY A 77 -20.19 -15.72 -8.59
C GLY A 77 -19.82 -15.57 -10.08
N SER A 78 -18.64 -16.07 -10.44
CA SER A 78 -18.17 -16.05 -11.82
C SER A 78 -19.09 -16.81 -12.80
N VAL A 79 -19.24 -16.27 -14.01
CA VAL A 79 -19.95 -16.90 -15.13
C VAL A 79 -18.92 -17.17 -16.23
N GLY A 80 -18.30 -18.36 -16.18
CA GLY A 80 -17.05 -18.59 -16.92
C GLY A 80 -15.93 -17.72 -16.36
N ALA A 81 -15.01 -17.25 -17.20
CA ALA A 81 -13.91 -16.36 -16.80
C ALA A 81 -14.33 -14.87 -16.78
N SER A 82 -15.49 -14.57 -16.18
CA SER A 82 -15.98 -13.19 -16.04
C SER A 82 -16.91 -13.06 -14.85
N LEU A 83 -16.90 -11.89 -14.20
CA LEU A 83 -17.94 -11.47 -13.27
C LEU A 83 -19.06 -10.75 -14.04
N PRO A 84 -20.31 -10.78 -13.55
CA PRO A 84 -21.37 -9.91 -14.03
C PRO A 84 -20.98 -8.43 -13.92
N ARG A 85 -21.54 -7.58 -14.79
CA ARG A 85 -21.34 -6.13 -14.71
C ARG A 85 -22.49 -5.45 -13.99
N VAL A 86 -22.14 -4.48 -13.15
CA VAL A 86 -23.07 -3.54 -12.52
C VAL A 86 -22.92 -2.19 -13.19
N SER A 87 -24.05 -1.50 -13.36
CA SER A 87 -24.13 -0.14 -13.86
C SER A 87 -24.95 0.70 -12.89
N LEU A 88 -24.34 1.74 -12.33
CA LEU A 88 -25.00 2.65 -11.39
C LEU A 88 -25.13 4.04 -12.01
N ALA A 89 -26.36 4.53 -12.11
CA ALA A 89 -26.64 5.85 -12.66
C ALA A 89 -26.43 6.95 -11.61
N ASN A 90 -26.10 8.16 -12.07
CA ASN A 90 -26.07 9.39 -11.28
C ASN A 90 -25.21 9.32 -10.02
N GLN A 91 -23.95 8.95 -10.18
CA GLN A 91 -23.02 8.77 -9.06
C GLN A 91 -22.17 10.02 -8.85
N ALA A 92 -22.15 10.51 -7.61
CA ALA A 92 -21.26 11.57 -7.16
C ALA A 92 -20.12 10.95 -6.36
N ILE A 93 -18.89 11.30 -6.71
CA ILE A 93 -17.67 10.93 -6.01
C ILE A 93 -17.04 12.22 -5.48
N ALA A 94 -16.73 12.23 -4.18
CA ALA A 94 -16.18 13.41 -3.54
C ALA A 94 -14.76 13.70 -4.04
N ALA A 95 -14.31 14.94 -3.88
CA ALA A 95 -12.91 15.26 -4.05
C ALA A 95 -12.06 14.36 -3.16
N ASP A 96 -10.84 14.05 -3.59
CA ASP A 96 -9.86 13.32 -2.79
C ASP A 96 -10.35 11.96 -2.28
N SER A 97 -11.29 11.33 -3.01
CA SER A 97 -11.87 10.04 -2.66
C SER A 97 -11.85 9.06 -3.81
N LEU A 98 -11.67 7.78 -3.49
CA LEU A 98 -11.85 6.65 -4.37
C LEU A 98 -12.88 5.71 -3.75
N ARG A 99 -13.91 5.32 -4.51
CA ARG A 99 -14.90 4.35 -4.03
C ARG A 99 -14.62 2.96 -4.61
N ILE A 100 -14.36 1.99 -3.75
CA ILE A 100 -14.05 0.63 -4.18
C ILE A 100 -15.13 -0.31 -3.66
N TYR A 101 -15.90 -0.89 -4.57
CA TYR A 101 -16.90 -1.89 -4.21
C TYR A 101 -16.22 -3.22 -3.91
N VAL A 102 -16.47 -3.79 -2.73
CA VAL A 102 -15.82 -5.02 -2.29
C VAL A 102 -16.87 -6.09 -1.99
N GLY A 103 -16.54 -7.33 -2.30
CA GLY A 103 -17.39 -8.49 -2.05
C GLY A 103 -16.62 -9.80 -2.05
N VAL A 104 -17.34 -10.85 -1.66
CA VAL A 104 -16.87 -12.24 -1.70
C VAL A 104 -17.66 -12.99 -2.77
N SER A 105 -16.94 -13.70 -3.65
CA SER A 105 -17.56 -14.49 -4.73
C SER A 105 -16.76 -15.75 -5.05
N GLU A 106 -17.40 -16.71 -5.72
CA GLU A 106 -16.73 -17.92 -6.22
C GLU A 106 -15.95 -17.60 -7.51
N LEU A 107 -14.62 -17.69 -7.45
CA LEU A 107 -13.73 -17.27 -8.54
C LEU A 107 -13.18 -18.43 -9.39
N ASP A 108 -13.56 -19.68 -9.11
CA ASP A 108 -13.12 -20.88 -9.85
C ASP A 108 -13.27 -20.78 -11.39
N GLY A 109 -14.23 -19.98 -11.88
CA GLY A 109 -14.41 -19.72 -13.31
C GLY A 109 -13.24 -19.02 -13.99
N PHE A 110 -12.39 -18.33 -13.22
CA PHE A 110 -11.12 -17.72 -13.66
C PHE A 110 -9.92 -18.67 -13.52
N GLY A 111 -10.11 -19.83 -12.89
CA GLY A 111 -9.07 -20.79 -12.56
C GLY A 111 -9.00 -21.05 -11.06
N VAL A 112 -8.70 -22.30 -10.69
CA VAL A 112 -8.70 -22.78 -9.28
C VAL A 112 -7.63 -22.16 -8.38
N SER A 113 -6.76 -21.32 -8.93
CA SER A 113 -5.71 -20.59 -8.21
C SER A 113 -6.01 -19.10 -8.08
N THR A 114 -7.10 -18.61 -8.66
CA THR A 114 -7.50 -17.20 -8.57
C THR A 114 -8.15 -16.95 -7.22
N VAL A 115 -7.47 -16.18 -6.37
CA VAL A 115 -7.93 -15.88 -5.00
C VAL A 115 -8.46 -14.45 -4.86
N GLY A 116 -8.15 -13.60 -5.83
CA GLY A 116 -8.62 -12.22 -5.93
C GLY A 116 -8.79 -11.85 -7.40
N ILE A 117 -9.70 -10.91 -7.66
CA ILE A 117 -9.79 -10.22 -8.94
C ILE A 117 -10.28 -8.80 -8.71
N SER A 118 -9.71 -7.87 -9.44
CA SER A 118 -10.06 -6.46 -9.31
C SER A 118 -9.84 -5.67 -10.60
N GLY A 119 -10.22 -4.41 -10.54
CA GLY A 119 -9.87 -3.46 -11.57
C GLY A 119 -10.61 -2.14 -11.42
N PRO A 120 -10.16 -1.13 -12.18
CA PRO A 120 -10.83 0.16 -12.19
C PRO A 120 -12.20 0.07 -12.83
N GLY A 121 -13.10 0.93 -12.37
CA GLY A 121 -14.41 1.08 -12.95
C GLY A 121 -14.41 1.93 -14.22
N GLY A 122 -15.30 1.60 -15.15
CA GLY A 122 -15.65 2.47 -16.27
C GLY A 122 -16.57 3.60 -15.86
N ALA A 123 -16.59 4.69 -16.62
CA ALA A 123 -17.52 5.79 -16.38
C ALA A 123 -17.93 6.50 -17.67
N SER A 124 -19.13 7.07 -17.63
CA SER A 124 -19.61 8.08 -18.58
C SER A 124 -19.96 9.35 -17.80
N GLY A 125 -19.41 10.48 -18.20
CA GLY A 125 -19.56 11.73 -17.45
C GLY A 125 -18.89 12.92 -18.11
N ARG A 126 -19.03 14.08 -17.46
CA ARG A 126 -18.49 15.36 -17.97
C ARG A 126 -17.03 15.61 -17.60
N ILE A 127 -16.59 15.06 -16.46
CA ILE A 127 -15.23 15.17 -15.92
C ILE A 127 -14.80 13.74 -15.63
N LEU A 128 -13.84 13.24 -16.42
CA LEU A 128 -13.30 11.88 -16.28
C LEU A 128 -11.86 11.90 -15.76
N ASP A 129 -11.17 13.04 -15.92
CA ASP A 129 -9.78 13.25 -15.54
C ASP A 129 -9.62 13.69 -14.07
N ARG A 130 -10.70 14.14 -13.42
CA ARG A 130 -10.72 14.57 -12.01
C ARG A 130 -9.66 15.62 -11.68
N GLY A 131 -9.38 16.52 -12.64
CA GLY A 131 -8.39 17.57 -12.46
C GLY A 131 -6.95 17.16 -12.83
N GLU A 132 -6.72 15.88 -13.10
CA GLU A 132 -5.40 15.33 -13.39
C GLU A 132 -5.06 15.39 -14.89
N ALA A 133 -3.87 15.91 -15.20
CA ALA A 133 -3.50 16.23 -16.57
C ALA A 133 -2.79 15.06 -17.26
N GLY A 134 -3.43 14.48 -18.29
CA GLY A 134 -2.84 13.38 -19.06
C GLY A 134 -3.45 12.01 -18.77
N VAL A 135 -4.59 12.00 -18.07
CA VAL A 135 -5.34 10.78 -17.73
C VAL A 135 -5.61 9.94 -18.97
N GLY A 136 -5.23 8.67 -18.88
CA GLY A 136 -5.35 7.68 -19.96
C GLY A 136 -4.12 7.56 -20.85
N THR A 137 -3.12 8.45 -20.71
CA THR A 137 -1.85 8.36 -21.45
C THR A 137 -0.62 8.28 -20.56
N ILE A 138 -0.45 9.22 -19.64
CA ILE A 138 0.71 9.28 -18.74
C ILE A 138 0.29 9.41 -17.27
N ASP A 139 -1.02 9.43 -17.06
CA ASP A 139 -1.65 9.68 -15.78
C ASP A 139 -2.91 8.79 -15.64
N PHE A 140 -3.39 8.61 -14.41
CA PHE A 140 -4.51 7.76 -14.07
C PHE A 140 -5.27 8.24 -12.83
N ALA A 141 -6.51 8.68 -13.03
CA ALA A 141 -7.37 9.20 -11.97
C ALA A 141 -8.77 8.55 -12.00
N PRO A 142 -8.91 7.27 -11.63
CA PRO A 142 -10.19 6.59 -11.63
C PRO A 142 -11.11 7.23 -10.58
N TRP A 143 -12.42 6.99 -10.74
CA TRP A 143 -13.36 7.25 -9.64
C TRP A 143 -13.26 6.20 -8.53
N GLY A 144 -12.69 5.04 -8.86
CA GLY A 144 -12.66 3.85 -8.04
C GLY A 144 -12.81 2.59 -8.89
N GLY A 145 -13.37 1.53 -8.31
CA GLY A 145 -13.46 0.24 -8.98
C GLY A 145 -14.08 -0.84 -8.10
N SER A 146 -13.65 -2.07 -8.30
CA SER A 146 -14.17 -3.21 -7.53
C SER A 146 -13.08 -4.23 -7.24
N ILE A 147 -13.21 -4.91 -6.09
CA ILE A 147 -12.36 -6.03 -5.68
C ILE A 147 -13.25 -7.19 -5.22
N ALA A 148 -13.06 -8.36 -5.82
CA ALA A 148 -13.69 -9.59 -5.37
C ALA A 148 -12.64 -10.51 -4.76
N PHE A 149 -12.94 -11.05 -3.58
CA PHE A 149 -12.12 -12.07 -2.92
C PHE A 149 -12.79 -13.43 -3.04
N ASP A 150 -11.99 -14.46 -3.30
CA ASP A 150 -12.51 -15.82 -3.46
C ASP A 150 -13.11 -16.36 -2.14
N SER A 151 -14.32 -16.91 -2.25
CA SER A 151 -15.06 -17.49 -1.12
C SER A 151 -14.53 -18.84 -0.64
N SER A 152 -13.81 -19.57 -1.50
CA SER A 152 -13.30 -20.91 -1.19
C SER A 152 -11.91 -20.90 -0.54
N THR A 153 -11.21 -19.76 -0.63
CA THR A 153 -9.84 -19.61 -0.17
C THR A 153 -9.73 -19.69 1.35
N ASN A 154 -8.75 -20.48 1.83
CA ASN A 154 -8.39 -20.53 3.23
C ASN A 154 -7.57 -19.28 3.61
N TRP A 155 -8.29 -18.21 3.92
CA TRP A 155 -7.72 -16.92 4.29
C TRP A 155 -7.05 -16.96 5.66
N TYR A 156 -5.81 -16.50 5.71
CA TYR A 156 -5.21 -15.99 6.92
C TYR A 156 -5.54 -14.51 7.05
N VAL A 157 -6.07 -14.14 8.22
CA VAL A 157 -6.53 -12.79 8.54
C VAL A 157 -5.72 -12.35 9.75
N ASP A 158 -4.76 -11.47 9.50
CA ASP A 158 -3.88 -10.92 10.53
C ASP A 158 -4.63 -9.90 11.41
N ASP A 159 -4.36 -9.93 12.71
CA ASP A 159 -4.83 -8.90 13.65
C ASP A 159 -3.92 -7.66 13.61
N ASP A 160 -2.66 -7.79 13.17
CA ASP A 160 -1.70 -6.70 13.00
C ASP A 160 -0.73 -6.96 11.81
N PRO A 161 -1.09 -6.51 10.59
CA PRO A 161 -0.27 -6.68 9.39
C PRO A 161 1.14 -6.06 9.48
N ALA A 162 1.39 -5.15 10.43
CA ALA A 162 2.71 -4.54 10.62
C ALA A 162 3.72 -5.47 11.33
N THR A 163 3.25 -6.61 11.85
CA THR A 163 4.12 -7.60 12.50
C THR A 163 4.45 -8.74 11.56
N ALA A 164 5.63 -9.33 11.77
CA ALA A 164 6.04 -10.54 11.07
C ALA A 164 5.77 -11.75 11.98
N GLU A 165 4.86 -12.62 11.55
CA GLU A 165 4.61 -13.89 12.22
C GLU A 165 4.47 -15.05 11.21
N ALA A 166 4.59 -16.27 11.71
CA ALA A 166 4.38 -17.46 10.90
C ALA A 166 2.90 -17.83 10.93
N PHE A 167 2.34 -18.09 9.75
CA PHE A 167 0.93 -18.43 9.60
C PHE A 167 0.71 -19.50 8.52
N THR A 168 -0.53 -19.97 8.41
CA THR A 168 -0.98 -20.92 7.39
C THR A 168 -2.19 -20.36 6.67
N GLY A 169 -2.32 -20.65 5.37
CA GLY A 169 -3.37 -20.07 4.53
C GLY A 169 -2.83 -18.93 3.67
N ILE A 170 -3.67 -18.40 2.80
CA ILE A 170 -3.33 -17.28 1.92
C ILE A 170 -3.51 -15.97 2.70
N ASP A 171 -2.49 -15.12 2.73
CA ASP A 171 -2.51 -13.86 3.48
C ASP A 171 -3.48 -12.86 2.82
N PHE A 172 -4.57 -12.52 3.52
CA PHE A 172 -5.59 -11.61 2.99
C PHE A 172 -5.03 -10.20 2.75
N TYR A 173 -4.12 -9.72 3.61
CA TYR A 173 -3.43 -8.44 3.44
C TYR A 173 -2.66 -8.38 2.13
N SER A 174 -1.86 -9.41 1.83
CA SER A 174 -1.09 -9.50 0.59
C SER A 174 -1.96 -9.42 -0.67
N ILE A 175 -3.11 -10.10 -0.67
CA ILE A 175 -4.06 -10.00 -1.79
C ILE A 175 -4.72 -8.64 -1.83
N ALA A 176 -5.12 -8.06 -0.69
CA ALA A 176 -5.77 -6.75 -0.67
C ALA A 176 -4.88 -5.64 -1.25
N VAL A 177 -3.59 -5.61 -0.92
CA VAL A 177 -2.66 -4.60 -1.51
C VAL A 177 -2.39 -4.86 -2.99
N HIS A 178 -2.31 -6.13 -3.40
CA HIS A 178 -2.18 -6.53 -4.82
C HIS A 178 -3.37 -6.04 -5.64
N GLU A 179 -4.59 -6.40 -5.23
CA GLU A 179 -5.81 -6.04 -5.94
C GLU A 179 -6.05 -4.52 -5.93
N LEU A 180 -5.72 -3.84 -4.84
CA LEU A 180 -5.80 -2.37 -4.83
C LEU A 180 -4.84 -1.75 -5.85
N GLY A 181 -3.63 -2.30 -6.03
CA GLY A 181 -2.70 -1.86 -7.07
C GLY A 181 -3.30 -1.92 -8.47
N HIS A 182 -4.06 -2.98 -8.77
CA HIS A 182 -4.77 -3.11 -10.05
C HIS A 182 -5.92 -2.11 -10.20
N VAL A 183 -6.70 -1.85 -9.14
CA VAL A 183 -7.72 -0.78 -9.16
C VAL A 183 -7.08 0.58 -9.43
N LEU A 184 -5.88 0.81 -8.92
CA LEU A 184 -5.10 2.05 -9.10
C LEU A 184 -4.30 2.09 -10.40
N GLY A 185 -4.49 1.15 -11.31
CA GLY A 185 -4.02 1.27 -12.69
C GLY A 185 -2.78 0.45 -13.04
N VAL A 186 -2.13 -0.20 -12.08
CA VAL A 186 -1.01 -1.09 -12.37
C VAL A 186 -1.53 -2.33 -13.09
N GLY A 187 -0.99 -2.66 -14.25
CA GLY A 187 -1.45 -3.80 -15.05
C GLY A 187 -2.80 -3.60 -15.75
N THR A 188 -3.47 -2.45 -15.58
CA THR A 188 -4.85 -2.23 -16.05
C THR A 188 -5.06 -0.91 -16.80
N SER A 189 -4.22 0.10 -16.58
CA SER A 189 -4.39 1.44 -17.14
C SER A 189 -3.64 1.66 -18.46
N GLY A 190 -4.12 2.62 -19.26
CA GLY A 190 -3.40 3.05 -20.47
C GLY A 190 -2.01 3.62 -20.17
N SER A 191 -1.84 4.33 -19.05
CA SER A 191 -0.54 4.86 -18.62
C SER A 191 0.45 3.77 -18.24
N TRP A 192 -0.01 2.65 -17.68
CA TRP A 192 0.80 1.45 -17.53
C TRP A 192 1.24 0.88 -18.88
N PHE A 193 0.30 0.57 -19.78
CA PHE A 193 0.63 -0.08 -21.05
C PHE A 193 1.51 0.78 -21.96
N ASN A 194 1.44 2.10 -21.85
CA ASN A 194 2.30 3.01 -22.62
C ASN A 194 3.78 2.96 -22.20
N GLN A 195 4.08 2.39 -21.03
CA GLN A 195 5.44 2.22 -20.52
C GLN A 195 6.03 0.85 -20.89
N ILE A 196 5.28 0.00 -21.60
CA ILE A 196 5.75 -1.34 -21.96
C ILE A 196 6.50 -1.29 -23.28
N GLY A 197 7.78 -1.65 -23.23
CA GLY A 197 8.64 -1.81 -24.39
C GLY A 197 9.00 -3.27 -24.65
N ALA A 198 9.94 -3.50 -25.57
CA ALA A 198 10.32 -4.84 -25.97
C ALA A 198 11.01 -5.66 -24.86
N GLY A 199 11.52 -4.99 -23.81
CA GLY A 199 12.24 -5.60 -22.69
C GLY A 199 11.40 -5.82 -21.43
N GLY A 200 10.14 -5.37 -21.41
CA GLY A 200 9.28 -5.32 -20.22
C GLY A 200 8.80 -3.91 -19.93
N PHE A 201 8.51 -3.62 -18.67
CA PHE A 201 8.06 -2.30 -18.21
C PHE A 201 9.23 -1.32 -18.07
N GLU A 202 9.18 -0.19 -18.77
CA GLU A 202 10.25 0.80 -18.89
C GLU A 202 10.02 2.06 -18.02
N GLY A 203 9.01 2.03 -17.14
CA GLY A 203 8.74 3.11 -16.19
C GLY A 203 9.98 3.45 -15.35
N GLY A 204 10.34 4.74 -15.32
CA GLY A 204 11.63 5.20 -14.81
C GLY A 204 11.79 4.96 -13.31
N ALA A 205 10.72 5.13 -12.52
CA ALA A 205 10.75 4.88 -11.09
C ALA A 205 10.88 3.37 -10.80
N SER A 206 10.11 2.54 -11.51
CA SER A 206 10.09 1.08 -11.35
C SER A 206 11.43 0.47 -11.75
N VAL A 207 12.02 0.93 -12.86
CA VAL A 207 13.36 0.51 -13.29
C VAL A 207 14.42 0.89 -12.26
N ALA A 208 14.31 2.05 -11.61
CA ALA A 208 15.23 2.45 -10.55
C ALA A 208 15.09 1.54 -9.31
N ALA A 209 13.86 1.31 -8.84
CA ALA A 209 13.59 0.42 -7.70
C ALA A 209 14.08 -1.01 -7.95
N TYR A 210 13.79 -1.56 -9.14
CA TYR A 210 14.23 -2.90 -9.53
C TYR A 210 15.76 -2.98 -9.73
N SER A 211 16.40 -1.92 -10.20
CA SER A 211 17.87 -1.86 -10.30
C SER A 211 18.54 -1.92 -8.93
N ASP A 212 17.96 -1.22 -7.93
CA ASP A 212 18.45 -1.25 -6.55
C ASP A 212 18.28 -2.64 -5.93
N ALA A 213 17.07 -3.21 -6.03
CA ALA A 213 16.76 -4.54 -5.52
C ALA A 213 17.63 -5.65 -6.15
N SER A 214 17.92 -5.55 -7.45
CA SER A 214 18.77 -6.51 -8.16
C SER A 214 20.27 -6.22 -8.05
N ALA A 215 20.67 -5.14 -7.35
CA ALA A 215 22.04 -4.65 -7.20
C ALA A 215 22.80 -4.47 -8.53
N ARG A 216 22.08 -4.16 -9.62
CA ARG A 216 22.63 -3.93 -10.96
C ARG A 216 21.72 -3.03 -11.79
N PRO A 217 22.26 -2.20 -12.69
CA PRO A 217 21.42 -1.40 -13.59
C PRO A 217 20.54 -2.28 -14.48
N GLN A 218 19.26 -1.92 -14.56
CA GLN A 218 18.27 -2.54 -15.43
C GLN A 218 17.76 -1.50 -16.45
N ALA A 219 17.28 -1.99 -17.59
CA ALA A 219 16.63 -1.15 -18.60
C ALA A 219 15.10 -1.25 -18.55
N ALA A 220 14.58 -2.34 -17.99
CA ALA A 220 13.16 -2.63 -17.85
C ALA A 220 12.95 -3.59 -16.66
N VAL A 221 11.73 -3.60 -16.11
CA VAL A 221 11.26 -4.60 -15.16
C VAL A 221 10.59 -5.73 -15.95
N PRO A 222 10.99 -7.00 -15.76
CA PRO A 222 10.36 -8.12 -16.45
C PRO A 222 8.88 -8.24 -16.08
N LEU A 223 8.04 -8.55 -17.08
CA LEU A 223 6.61 -8.81 -16.92
C LEU A 223 6.29 -10.27 -17.18
N GLU A 224 5.17 -10.74 -16.64
CA GLU A 224 4.59 -12.03 -17.01
C GLU A 224 3.91 -11.99 -18.40
N PRO A 225 3.68 -13.17 -19.03
CA PRO A 225 2.94 -13.26 -20.30
C PRO A 225 1.47 -12.80 -20.22
N GLY A 226 1.24 -11.53 -20.46
CA GLY A 226 -0.06 -10.90 -20.25
C GLY A 226 0.07 -9.42 -19.90
N ASP A 227 1.29 -9.01 -19.54
CA ASP A 227 1.69 -7.62 -19.30
C ASP A 227 0.93 -6.97 -18.13
N GLY A 228 0.23 -7.77 -17.32
CA GLY A 228 -0.59 -7.32 -16.18
C GLY A 228 0.16 -7.35 -14.84
N HIS A 229 1.23 -8.14 -14.74
CA HIS A 229 1.99 -8.33 -13.51
C HIS A 229 3.49 -8.28 -13.78
N TRP A 230 4.27 -8.07 -12.73
CA TRP A 230 5.69 -8.39 -12.75
C TRP A 230 5.90 -9.86 -13.10
N ALA A 231 7.08 -10.20 -13.63
CA ALA A 231 7.43 -11.60 -13.77
C ALA A 231 7.47 -12.27 -12.38
N GLU A 232 7.01 -13.53 -12.31
CA GLU A 232 7.07 -14.38 -11.11
C GLU A 232 8.46 -14.32 -10.45
N GLY A 233 8.49 -14.13 -9.13
CA GLY A 233 9.74 -14.08 -8.36
C GLY A 233 10.47 -12.74 -8.44
N THR A 234 9.88 -11.71 -9.04
CA THR A 234 10.46 -10.36 -9.04
C THR A 234 10.60 -9.85 -7.62
N GLN A 235 11.81 -9.41 -7.25
CA GLN A 235 12.11 -8.96 -5.90
C GLN A 235 12.23 -7.44 -5.83
N SER A 236 11.81 -6.88 -4.69
CA SER A 236 12.03 -5.48 -4.33
C SER A 236 12.10 -5.31 -2.81
N PHE A 237 12.48 -4.13 -2.36
CA PHE A 237 12.54 -3.83 -0.93
C PHE A 237 11.16 -3.43 -0.41
N ALA A 238 10.81 -3.89 0.78
CA ALA A 238 9.77 -3.29 1.62
C ALA A 238 10.39 -3.05 2.99
N ASP A 239 10.37 -1.80 3.46
CA ASP A 239 11.03 -1.37 4.70
C ASP A 239 12.50 -1.82 4.80
N GLY A 240 13.21 -1.83 3.66
CA GLY A 240 14.61 -2.23 3.54
C GLY A 240 14.84 -3.74 3.62
N VAL A 241 13.79 -4.57 3.61
CA VAL A 241 13.88 -6.03 3.52
C VAL A 241 13.57 -6.45 2.09
N LEU A 242 14.47 -7.24 1.48
CA LEU A 242 14.26 -7.76 0.13
C LEU A 242 13.21 -8.88 0.17
N LEU A 243 12.07 -8.64 -0.47
CA LEU A 243 10.92 -9.54 -0.55
C LEU A 243 10.49 -9.67 -2.02
N GLU A 244 9.63 -10.64 -2.28
CA GLU A 244 8.96 -10.76 -3.58
C GLU A 244 7.91 -9.65 -3.69
N ALA A 245 7.86 -8.97 -4.83
CA ALA A 245 6.94 -7.86 -5.10
C ALA A 245 5.49 -8.33 -5.02
N SER A 246 4.60 -7.48 -4.52
CA SER A 246 3.20 -7.89 -4.34
C SER A 246 2.48 -8.07 -5.66
N LEU A 247 2.82 -7.29 -6.69
CA LEU A 247 2.17 -7.33 -8.01
C LEU A 247 2.80 -8.33 -8.99
N ASP A 248 3.44 -9.38 -8.48
CA ASP A 248 3.70 -10.58 -9.29
C ASP A 248 2.47 -11.52 -9.25
N PRO A 249 2.39 -12.55 -10.11
CA PRO A 249 1.12 -13.22 -10.39
C PRO A 249 0.79 -14.36 -9.42
N SER A 250 1.52 -14.55 -8.33
CA SER A 250 1.33 -15.71 -7.45
C SER A 250 1.50 -15.39 -5.97
N ILE A 251 0.92 -16.23 -5.12
CA ILE A 251 1.18 -16.21 -3.69
C ILE A 251 1.12 -17.64 -3.16
N ARG A 252 1.92 -17.94 -2.15
CA ARG A 252 1.89 -19.25 -1.48
C ARG A 252 1.28 -19.13 -0.09
N ALA A 253 0.69 -20.23 0.38
CA ALA A 253 0.21 -20.29 1.74
C ALA A 253 1.35 -20.08 2.75
N GLY A 254 1.11 -19.26 3.77
CA GLY A 254 2.11 -18.87 4.76
C GLY A 254 3.14 -17.83 4.28
N GLN A 255 2.89 -17.19 3.13
CA GLN A 255 3.72 -16.12 2.60
C GLN A 255 3.02 -14.77 2.74
N ARG A 256 3.77 -13.76 3.20
CA ARG A 256 3.37 -12.35 3.13
C ARG A 256 4.12 -11.65 2.00
N LYS A 257 3.41 -10.90 1.19
CA LYS A 257 3.90 -9.98 0.15
C LYS A 257 3.34 -8.58 0.44
N PRO A 258 4.07 -7.72 1.17
CA PRO A 258 3.69 -6.32 1.34
C PRO A 258 3.84 -5.57 0.02
N TYR A 259 3.23 -4.39 -0.09
CA TYR A 259 3.42 -3.52 -1.25
C TYR A 259 4.84 -2.95 -1.24
N THR A 260 5.69 -3.42 -2.15
CA THR A 260 7.12 -3.13 -2.15
C THR A 260 7.43 -1.78 -2.80
N ASP A 261 8.67 -1.31 -2.65
CA ASP A 261 9.17 -0.09 -3.31
C ASP A 261 9.01 -0.15 -4.84
N LEU A 262 9.03 -1.34 -5.44
CA LEU A 262 8.76 -1.51 -6.87
C LEU A 262 7.28 -1.28 -7.18
N ASP A 263 6.39 -1.81 -6.35
CA ASP A 263 4.94 -1.65 -6.51
C ASP A 263 4.53 -0.18 -6.32
N TRP A 264 5.09 0.51 -5.32
CA TRP A 264 4.92 1.95 -5.14
C TRP A 264 5.48 2.77 -6.31
N ALA A 265 6.63 2.36 -6.86
CA ALA A 265 7.22 3.02 -8.02
C ALA A 265 6.36 2.85 -9.27
N ALA A 266 5.67 1.72 -9.44
CA ALA A 266 4.71 1.55 -10.53
C ALA A 266 3.53 2.51 -10.43
N LEU A 267 3.00 2.76 -9.23
CA LEU A 267 1.97 3.79 -9.05
C LEU A 267 2.47 5.16 -9.50
N ALA A 268 3.73 5.51 -9.20
CA ALA A 268 4.33 6.75 -9.67
C ALA A 268 4.49 6.78 -11.21
N ASP A 269 4.86 5.67 -11.84
CA ASP A 269 5.04 5.60 -13.29
C ASP A 269 3.71 5.62 -14.08
N VAL A 270 2.57 5.30 -13.45
CA VAL A 270 1.24 5.36 -14.07
C VAL A 270 0.49 6.68 -13.84
N GLY A 271 1.02 7.58 -13.01
CA GLY A 271 0.46 8.92 -12.81
C GLY A 271 0.47 9.45 -11.39
N TRP A 272 0.37 8.57 -10.39
CA TRP A 272 0.13 8.98 -9.01
C TRP A 272 1.33 9.69 -8.38
N GLU A 273 1.08 10.72 -7.58
CA GLU A 273 2.09 11.30 -6.70
C GLU A 273 2.31 10.42 -5.46
N VAL A 274 3.33 9.57 -5.50
CA VAL A 274 3.66 8.70 -4.37
C VAL A 274 4.67 9.36 -3.44
N ALA A 275 4.23 9.74 -2.24
CA ALA A 275 5.11 10.17 -1.17
C ALA A 275 6.07 9.03 -0.77
N PRO A 276 7.33 9.31 -0.43
CA PRO A 276 8.26 8.29 0.02
C PRO A 276 7.71 7.58 1.26
N ALA A 277 8.05 6.31 1.45
CA ALA A 277 7.78 5.62 2.70
C ALA A 277 8.36 6.50 3.81
N SER A 278 7.56 6.77 4.86
CA SER A 278 7.98 7.65 5.94
C SER A 278 9.29 7.13 6.50
N ALA A 279 10.40 7.77 6.12
CA ALA A 279 11.70 7.37 6.60
C ALA A 279 11.63 7.44 8.12
N VAL A 280 11.79 6.30 8.80
CA VAL A 280 12.06 6.31 10.24
C VAL A 280 13.20 7.30 10.40
N PRO A 281 12.99 8.46 11.04
CA PRO A 281 13.96 9.52 10.94
C PRO A 281 15.26 9.01 11.55
N GLU A 282 16.33 8.99 10.76
CA GLU A 282 17.66 8.50 11.15
C GLU A 282 18.20 9.16 12.43
N THR A 283 17.52 10.21 12.91
CA THR A 283 17.62 10.73 14.28
C THR A 283 17.70 9.64 15.35
N GLY A 284 17.02 8.49 15.21
CA GLY A 284 17.16 7.38 16.15
C GLY A 284 18.55 6.73 16.15
N ARG A 285 19.17 6.57 14.97
CA ARG A 285 20.49 5.95 14.81
C ARG A 285 21.61 6.87 15.30
N PHE A 286 21.53 8.16 14.97
CA PHE A 286 22.50 9.15 15.44
C PHE A 286 22.34 9.49 16.93
N ALA A 287 21.12 9.55 17.46
CA ALA A 287 20.90 9.78 18.89
C ALA A 287 21.41 8.60 19.74
N MET A 288 21.21 7.36 19.28
CA MET A 288 21.75 6.16 19.94
C MET A 288 23.29 6.09 19.85
N MET A 289 23.87 6.47 18.72
CA MET A 289 25.34 6.56 18.57
C MET A 289 25.96 7.65 19.46
N LEU A 290 25.32 8.83 19.53
CA LEU A 290 25.76 9.93 20.40
C LEU A 290 25.54 9.60 21.89
N ALA A 291 24.45 8.93 22.25
CA ALA A 291 24.22 8.44 23.61
C ALA A 291 25.26 7.38 24.02
N GLY A 292 25.61 6.46 23.11
CA GLY A 292 26.67 5.47 23.30
C GLY A 292 28.05 6.11 23.55
N LEU A 293 28.40 7.14 22.78
CA LEU A 293 29.63 7.91 22.97
C LEU A 293 29.61 8.73 24.28
N GLY A 294 28.46 9.29 24.66
CA GLY A 294 28.28 10.02 25.92
C GLY A 294 28.45 9.14 27.17
N VAL A 295 27.95 7.90 27.15
CA VAL A 295 28.11 6.93 28.25
C VAL A 295 29.57 6.47 28.38
N LEU A 296 30.28 6.27 27.28
CA LEU A 296 31.71 5.95 27.28
C LEU A 296 32.56 7.12 27.80
N GLY A 297 32.25 8.36 27.43
CA GLY A 297 32.92 9.56 27.95
C GLY A 297 32.67 9.78 29.45
N ALA A 298 31.44 9.57 29.93
CA ALA A 298 31.10 9.70 31.34
C ALA A 298 31.73 8.61 32.22
N SER A 299 31.83 7.38 31.72
CA SER A 299 32.47 6.27 32.43
C SER A 299 34.01 6.41 32.45
N ALA A 300 34.63 6.99 31.43
CA ALA A 300 36.05 7.36 31.44
C ALA A 300 36.35 8.46 32.46
N ARG A 301 35.52 9.51 32.55
CA ARG A 301 35.64 10.60 33.54
C ARG A 301 35.47 10.14 34.99
N ARG A 302 34.59 9.16 35.25
CA ARG A 302 34.40 8.60 36.60
C ARG A 302 35.60 7.78 37.07
N ARG A 303 36.32 7.11 36.16
CA ARG A 303 37.54 6.34 36.51
C ARG A 303 38.71 7.26 36.87
N THR A 304 38.90 8.36 36.13
CA THR A 304 39.94 9.35 36.44
C THR A 304 39.65 10.10 37.74
N ALA A 305 38.41 10.51 38.00
CA ALA A 305 38.04 11.16 39.26
C ALA A 305 38.22 10.26 40.51
N ARG A 306 38.02 8.95 40.37
CA ARG A 306 38.22 7.97 41.45
C ARG A 306 39.70 7.69 41.73
N SER A 307 40.55 7.73 40.70
CA SER A 307 42.01 7.63 40.83
C SER A 307 42.60 8.81 41.61
N VAL A 308 42.17 10.03 41.31
CA VAL A 308 42.66 11.25 41.98
C VAL A 308 42.27 11.31 43.47
N ARG A 309 41.10 10.81 43.85
CA ARG A 309 40.68 10.77 45.27
C ARG A 309 41.47 9.77 46.11
N ASN A 310 41.89 8.64 45.53
CA ASN A 310 42.67 7.63 46.26
C ASN A 310 44.15 8.05 46.43
N ALA A 311 44.66 8.96 45.59
CA ALA A 311 46.01 9.51 45.72
C ALA A 311 46.11 10.66 46.75
N ALA A 312 44.98 11.22 47.19
CA ALA A 312 44.93 12.32 48.16
C ALA A 312 44.65 11.86 49.60
N SER A 313 44.52 10.55 49.82
CA SER A 313 44.24 9.93 51.14
C SER A 313 45.36 9.00 51.62
N GLY A 314 46.57 9.12 51.06
CA GLY A 314 47.77 8.39 51.46
C GLY A 314 48.78 9.30 52.14
#